data_AF-A0A6L9IKQ1-F1
#
_entry.id   AF-A0A6L9IKQ1-F1
#
_cell.length_a   1.000
_cell.length_b   1.000
_cell.length_c   1.000
_cell.angle_alpha   90.00
_cell.angle_beta   90.00
_cell.angle_gamma   90.00
#
_symmetry.space_group_name_H-M   'P 1'
#
loop_
_entity.id
_entity.type
_entity.pdbx_description
1 polymer ?
#
loop_
_entity_poly.entity_id
_entity_poly.type
_entity_poly.pdbx_seq_one_letter_code
_entity_poly.pdbx_strand_id
1 'polypeptide(L)'
;MRTTLNDNQRRLAGDWLPFLRWLPHYRRADLPGDLLAGLTIALLLIPQSMAYALLAGLPPVVGLYASILPVIVYGLLTSGRVLTVGPTAITSVMVLDSLQHLAATQTPTYITLALTLALLLGLVYLIMGILRLGFIVNLLSQPVLSAYINAAAIIIILSQVQSLLGISVERTPYPYELFLRVAAGIPELNPAALLIGGGSMALLIVYRRWLGDLLARLGFGPTLRFTLTRSGPLTVVILSTIIVYAGQLHETAGVQVIGAIPAGLPALQVGPFDFSHLDSLLFGAVAIAFVGFMEGISTAKSLASRTRDRIQANQELIAMGAANVASAVSGGFPVTTSISRSAVNHAAGARTGLSSVIAASMLGVTVLFFTPLLYYLPQTALAAIIITSVVNLIDFKAFRQLWRFSHAETLPFIVTFGSVFIFSIEGGIIAGVLIAALLHLYRTTRPHITTLGRIPNTEYYRERRRHEVEPHPHMLIIRVDESLYFANVQYLENYLRAAIADNPEITALIIVGSAVNSIDASALQILTSLIHEFHEYGVEIYLTEMKVGVLRKLERVQFLAQIGPERVFTSTHEAVQHVERQTFVNNSSRLS
;
A
#
# COMPACT_ATOMS: atom_id res chain seq x y z
N MET A 1 -29.26 29.97 20.45
CA MET A 1 -27.79 30.14 20.54
C MET A 1 -27.14 29.50 19.32
N ARG A 2 -26.83 30.28 18.28
CA ARG A 2 -25.97 29.85 17.16
C ARG A 2 -24.59 30.43 17.42
N THR A 3 -23.73 29.68 18.10
CA THR A 3 -22.30 30.01 18.22
C THR A 3 -21.65 29.74 16.87
N THR A 4 -21.52 30.79 16.06
CA THR A 4 -20.82 30.72 14.77
C THR A 4 -19.33 30.56 15.02
N LEU A 5 -18.84 29.32 14.90
CA LEU A 5 -17.40 29.01 14.85
C LEU A 5 -16.71 29.94 13.84
N ASN A 6 -15.58 30.52 14.24
CA ASN A 6 -14.77 31.42 13.42
C ASN A 6 -14.19 30.66 12.20
N ASP A 7 -13.88 31.31 11.08
CA ASP A 7 -13.49 30.60 9.84
C ASP A 7 -12.23 29.71 9.99
N ASN A 8 -11.29 30.10 10.86
CA ASN A 8 -10.16 29.26 11.24
C ASN A 8 -10.57 28.04 12.06
N GLN A 9 -11.54 28.17 12.95
CA GLN A 9 -12.09 27.03 13.70
C GLN A 9 -12.89 26.09 12.79
N ARG A 10 -13.57 26.61 11.77
CA ARG A 10 -14.25 25.78 10.74
C ARG A 10 -13.26 25.04 9.84
N ARG A 11 -12.12 25.67 9.49
CA ARG A 11 -11.04 25.01 8.74
C ARG A 11 -10.39 23.90 9.56
N LEU A 12 -10.03 24.19 10.82
CA LEU A 12 -9.47 23.21 11.76
C LEU A 12 -10.46 22.07 12.06
N ALA A 13 -11.72 22.37 12.35
CA ALA A 13 -12.74 21.35 12.56
C ALA A 13 -12.98 20.51 11.28
N GLY A 14 -12.94 21.14 10.10
CA GLY A 14 -13.04 20.43 8.83
C GLY A 14 -11.83 19.56 8.48
N ASP A 15 -10.65 19.84 9.05
CA ASP A 15 -9.47 18.98 8.92
C ASP A 15 -9.63 17.67 9.70
N TRP A 16 -10.20 17.71 10.92
CA TRP A 16 -10.40 16.52 11.76
C TRP A 16 -11.73 15.80 11.52
N LEU A 17 -12.79 16.53 11.14
CA LEU A 17 -14.14 16.01 10.90
C LEU A 17 -14.60 16.34 9.45
N PRO A 18 -14.13 15.59 8.43
CA PRO A 18 -14.43 15.84 7.03
C PRO A 18 -15.91 15.93 6.67
N PHE A 19 -16.82 15.24 7.39
CA PHE A 19 -18.26 15.39 7.15
C PHE A 19 -18.77 16.82 7.30
N LEU A 20 -18.14 17.65 8.14
CA LEU A 20 -18.51 19.06 8.27
C LEU A 20 -18.21 19.88 7.00
N ARG A 21 -17.40 19.36 6.07
CA ARG A 21 -17.13 20.02 4.77
C ARG A 21 -18.28 19.82 3.79
N TRP A 22 -18.78 18.59 3.67
CA TRP A 22 -19.77 18.23 2.65
C TRP A 22 -21.21 18.31 3.15
N LEU A 23 -21.48 18.03 4.43
CA LEU A 23 -22.85 18.02 4.97
C LEU A 23 -23.58 19.36 4.82
N PRO A 24 -22.95 20.54 5.07
CA PRO A 24 -23.61 21.83 4.87
C PRO A 24 -23.82 22.20 3.40
N HIS A 25 -23.05 21.60 2.50
CA HIS A 25 -23.07 21.89 1.05
C HIS A 25 -23.80 20.80 0.26
N TYR A 26 -24.48 19.87 0.94
CA TYR A 26 -25.15 18.73 0.33
C TYR A 26 -26.37 19.19 -0.49
N ARG A 27 -26.43 18.82 -1.77
CA ARG A 27 -27.54 19.20 -2.64
C ARG A 27 -28.47 18.01 -2.82
N ARG A 28 -29.77 18.27 -2.95
CA ARG A 28 -30.77 17.20 -3.24
C ARG A 28 -30.44 16.42 -4.52
N ALA A 29 -29.73 17.04 -5.47
CA ALA A 29 -29.26 16.40 -6.69
C ALA A 29 -28.16 15.34 -6.47
N ASP A 30 -27.57 15.27 -5.27
CA ASP A 30 -26.55 14.28 -4.90
C ASP A 30 -27.17 12.97 -4.38
N LEU A 31 -28.38 13.04 -3.81
CA LEU A 31 -29.06 11.93 -3.15
C LEU A 31 -29.26 10.70 -4.04
N PRO A 32 -29.69 10.80 -5.32
CA PRO A 32 -29.89 9.61 -6.15
C PRO A 32 -28.60 8.82 -6.36
N GLY A 33 -27.46 9.52 -6.49
CA GLY A 33 -26.15 8.90 -6.65
C GLY A 33 -25.68 8.19 -5.38
N ASP A 34 -25.77 8.87 -4.23
CA ASP A 34 -25.39 8.28 -2.94
C ASP A 34 -26.32 7.11 -2.55
N LEU A 35 -27.62 7.19 -2.85
CA LEU A 35 -28.59 6.12 -2.60
C LEU A 35 -28.31 4.88 -3.45
N LEU A 36 -28.14 5.06 -4.77
CA LEU A 36 -27.83 3.96 -5.67
C LEU A 36 -26.49 3.30 -5.29
N ALA A 37 -25.50 4.11 -4.96
CA ALA A 37 -24.19 3.63 -4.54
C ALA A 37 -24.27 2.88 -3.21
N GLY A 38 -24.94 3.43 -2.20
CA GLY A 38 -25.11 2.78 -0.90
C GLY A 38 -25.86 1.46 -1.00
N LEU A 39 -26.94 1.40 -1.79
CA LEU A 39 -27.66 0.15 -2.09
C LEU A 39 -26.74 -0.86 -2.77
N THR A 40 -25.99 -0.44 -3.79
CA THR A 40 -25.06 -1.34 -4.51
C THR A 40 -23.97 -1.87 -3.60
N ILE A 41 -23.42 -1.03 -2.71
CA ILE A 41 -22.41 -1.45 -1.73
C ILE A 41 -23.01 -2.41 -0.70
N ALA A 42 -24.25 -2.20 -0.24
CA ALA A 42 -24.92 -3.15 0.64
C ALA A 42 -25.07 -4.54 0.01
N LEU A 43 -25.46 -4.61 -1.28
CA LEU A 43 -25.57 -5.88 -2.02
C LEU A 43 -24.25 -6.65 -2.07
N LEU A 44 -23.12 -5.94 -2.10
CA LEU A 44 -21.79 -6.55 -2.06
C LEU A 44 -21.38 -6.93 -0.63
N LEU A 45 -21.63 -6.04 0.34
CA LEU A 45 -21.17 -6.19 1.71
C LEU A 45 -21.81 -7.40 2.41
N ILE A 46 -23.10 -7.68 2.20
CA ILE A 46 -23.78 -8.79 2.90
C ILE A 46 -23.04 -10.13 2.68
N PRO A 47 -22.90 -10.67 1.44
CA PRO A 47 -22.18 -11.91 1.21
C PRO A 47 -20.69 -11.81 1.55
N GLN A 48 -20.04 -10.71 1.16
CA GLN A 48 -18.58 -10.59 1.32
C GLN A 48 -18.17 -10.55 2.79
N SER A 49 -18.91 -9.83 3.63
CA SER A 49 -18.55 -9.69 5.04
C SER A 49 -18.66 -11.02 5.78
N MET A 50 -19.68 -11.82 5.49
CA MET A 50 -19.82 -13.18 6.02
C MET A 50 -18.68 -14.09 5.55
N ALA A 51 -18.38 -14.05 4.25
CA ALA A 51 -17.31 -14.86 3.67
C ALA A 51 -15.95 -14.51 4.28
N TYR A 52 -15.67 -13.21 4.46
CA TYR A 52 -14.43 -12.72 5.04
C TYR A 52 -14.33 -13.01 6.54
N ALA A 53 -15.43 -13.01 7.30
CA ALA A 53 -15.41 -13.48 8.68
C ALA A 53 -15.03 -14.98 8.76
N LEU A 54 -15.59 -15.84 7.90
CA LEU A 54 -15.21 -17.26 7.85
C LEU A 54 -13.75 -17.46 7.47
N LEU A 55 -13.24 -16.65 6.54
CA LEU A 55 -11.83 -16.62 6.16
C LEU A 55 -10.95 -16.24 7.36
N ALA A 56 -11.40 -15.30 8.18
CA ALA A 56 -10.75 -14.91 9.45
C ALA A 56 -10.98 -15.91 10.60
N GLY A 57 -11.63 -17.07 10.38
CA GLY A 57 -11.90 -18.04 11.44
C GLY A 57 -13.00 -17.62 12.43
N LEU A 58 -13.80 -16.61 12.08
CA LEU A 58 -14.87 -16.04 12.89
C LEU A 58 -16.26 -16.48 12.40
N PRO A 59 -17.29 -16.47 13.29
CA PRO A 59 -18.66 -16.64 12.86
C PRO A 59 -19.10 -15.55 11.86
N PRO A 60 -19.95 -15.87 10.86
CA PRO A 60 -20.39 -14.90 9.84
C PRO A 60 -20.99 -13.60 10.37
N VAL A 61 -21.66 -13.66 11.53
CA VAL A 61 -22.30 -12.50 12.17
C VAL A 61 -21.29 -11.40 12.54
N VAL A 62 -20.07 -11.79 12.94
CA VAL A 62 -18.98 -10.86 13.28
C VAL A 62 -18.59 -10.02 12.06
N GLY A 63 -18.66 -10.61 10.86
CA GLY A 63 -18.46 -9.90 9.61
C GLY A 63 -19.56 -8.89 9.30
N LEU A 64 -20.83 -9.27 9.50
CA LEU A 64 -21.95 -8.34 9.33
C LEU A 64 -21.82 -7.14 10.29
N TYR A 65 -21.44 -7.39 11.54
CA TYR A 65 -21.21 -6.34 12.54
C TYR A 65 -20.05 -5.41 12.16
N ALA A 66 -18.93 -5.96 11.68
CA ALA A 66 -17.79 -5.19 11.17
C ALA A 66 -18.15 -4.29 9.96
N SER A 67 -19.30 -4.50 9.33
CA SER A 67 -19.77 -3.75 8.17
C SER A 67 -20.93 -2.77 8.46
N ILE A 68 -21.27 -2.55 9.74
CA ILE A 68 -22.30 -1.58 10.14
C ILE A 68 -21.65 -0.31 10.70
N LEU A 69 -21.29 -0.30 11.99
CA LEU A 69 -20.80 0.90 12.67
C LEU A 69 -19.47 1.42 12.09
N PRO A 70 -18.47 0.56 11.78
CA PRO A 70 -17.21 1.01 11.18
C PRO A 70 -17.39 1.73 9.85
N VAL A 71 -18.35 1.26 9.05
CA VAL A 71 -18.63 1.81 7.71
C VAL A 71 -19.23 3.21 7.81
N ILE A 72 -20.11 3.42 8.80
CA ILE A 72 -20.64 4.76 9.12
C ILE A 72 -19.51 5.68 9.57
N VAL A 73 -18.73 5.26 10.57
CA VAL A 73 -17.66 6.08 11.15
C VAL A 73 -16.61 6.46 10.10
N TYR A 74 -16.15 5.51 9.30
CA TYR A 74 -15.20 5.79 8.23
C TYR A 74 -15.79 6.72 7.17
N GLY A 75 -17.04 6.49 6.73
CA GLY A 75 -17.69 7.35 5.73
C GLY A 75 -17.83 8.80 6.15
N LEU A 76 -17.97 9.06 7.46
CA LEU A 76 -18.03 10.41 8.01
C LEU A 76 -16.64 11.06 8.17
N LEU A 77 -15.61 10.27 8.45
CA LEU A 77 -14.28 10.76 8.81
C LEU A 77 -13.24 10.70 7.68
N THR A 78 -13.50 9.97 6.60
CA THR A 78 -12.57 9.86 5.47
C THR A 78 -12.40 11.19 4.74
N SER A 79 -11.19 11.43 4.23
CA SER A 79 -10.89 12.55 3.33
C SER A 79 -11.35 12.27 1.88
N GLY A 80 -11.54 11.00 1.51
CA GLY A 80 -12.01 10.58 0.18
C GLY A 80 -13.51 10.29 0.16
N ARG A 81 -14.28 11.07 -0.60
CA ARG A 81 -15.76 11.07 -0.56
C ARG A 81 -16.41 9.75 -0.99
N VAL A 82 -15.71 8.98 -1.80
CA VAL A 82 -16.22 7.73 -2.40
C VAL A 82 -15.55 6.48 -1.81
N LEU A 83 -14.67 6.66 -0.83
CA LEU A 83 -13.98 5.55 -0.18
C LEU A 83 -14.92 4.81 0.77
N THR A 84 -14.73 3.50 0.84
CA THR A 84 -15.50 2.61 1.70
C THR A 84 -14.57 1.66 2.44
N VAL A 85 -14.91 1.38 3.69
CA VAL A 85 -14.21 0.43 4.56
C VAL A 85 -15.06 -0.83 4.73
N GLY A 86 -14.45 -1.88 5.25
CA GLY A 86 -15.12 -3.08 5.76
C GLY A 86 -14.13 -4.24 5.83
N PRO A 87 -14.58 -5.45 6.16
CA PRO A 87 -13.79 -6.64 6.00
C PRO A 87 -13.22 -6.77 4.59
N THR A 88 -11.94 -7.13 4.48
CA THR A 88 -11.29 -7.45 3.21
C THR A 88 -10.65 -8.84 3.30
N ALA A 89 -10.48 -9.50 2.16
CA ALA A 89 -9.91 -10.85 2.12
C ALA A 89 -8.51 -10.89 2.75
N ILE A 90 -7.68 -9.89 2.41
CA ILE A 90 -6.31 -9.77 2.88
C ILE A 90 -6.27 -9.59 4.40
N THR A 91 -6.99 -8.60 4.93
CA THR A 91 -7.06 -8.37 6.39
C THR A 91 -7.63 -9.57 7.12
N SER A 92 -8.57 -10.31 6.53
CA SER A 92 -9.15 -11.51 7.15
C SER A 92 -8.13 -12.63 7.30
N VAL A 93 -7.27 -12.85 6.29
CA VAL A 93 -6.19 -13.84 6.42
C VAL A 93 -5.15 -13.39 7.44
N MET A 94 -4.81 -12.10 7.52
CA MET A 94 -3.89 -11.61 8.54
C MET A 94 -4.46 -11.77 9.96
N VAL A 95 -5.77 -11.57 10.14
CA VAL A 95 -6.45 -11.83 11.41
C VAL A 95 -6.39 -13.32 11.75
N LEU A 96 -6.60 -14.20 10.77
CA LEU A 96 -6.44 -15.64 10.98
C LEU A 96 -5.01 -15.97 11.43
N ASP A 97 -4.01 -15.49 10.69
CA ASP A 97 -2.57 -15.74 10.94
C ASP A 97 -2.15 -15.27 12.34
N SER A 98 -2.59 -14.07 12.73
CA SER A 98 -2.28 -13.46 14.03
C SER A 98 -2.93 -14.20 15.22
N LEU A 99 -4.07 -14.89 15.02
CA LEU A 99 -4.88 -15.40 16.14
C LEU A 99 -4.92 -16.93 16.23
N GLN A 100 -4.72 -17.66 15.13
CA GLN A 100 -4.92 -19.12 15.07
C GLN A 100 -4.00 -19.92 16.00
N HIS A 101 -2.87 -19.35 16.40
CA HIS A 101 -1.92 -19.95 17.34
C HIS A 101 -2.25 -19.66 18.81
N LEU A 102 -3.14 -18.69 19.06
CA LEU A 102 -3.51 -18.25 20.42
C LEU A 102 -4.79 -18.91 20.92
N ALA A 103 -5.75 -19.15 20.02
CA ALA A 103 -7.00 -19.82 20.34
C ALA A 103 -7.58 -20.57 19.14
N ALA A 104 -8.37 -21.61 19.41
CA ALA A 104 -9.10 -22.32 18.37
C ALA A 104 -10.18 -21.42 17.74
N THR A 105 -10.31 -21.45 16.41
CA THR A 105 -11.28 -20.64 15.65
C THR A 105 -12.72 -20.91 16.09
N GLN A 106 -13.63 -19.95 15.87
CA GLN A 106 -15.05 -20.01 16.23
C GLN A 106 -15.35 -20.15 17.74
N THR A 107 -14.35 -20.12 18.63
CA THR A 107 -14.55 -20.12 20.08
C THR A 107 -14.83 -18.69 20.61
N PRO A 108 -15.51 -18.54 21.76
CA PRO A 108 -15.71 -17.23 22.40
C PRO A 108 -14.39 -16.49 22.68
N THR A 109 -13.34 -17.22 23.08
CA THR A 109 -12.00 -16.67 23.30
C THR A 109 -11.43 -16.09 22.01
N TYR A 110 -11.53 -16.81 20.90
CA TYR A 110 -11.05 -16.34 19.59
C TYR A 110 -11.76 -15.06 19.12
N ILE A 111 -13.09 -14.98 19.34
CA ILE A 111 -13.87 -13.78 19.04
C ILE A 111 -13.39 -12.60 19.89
N THR A 112 -13.13 -12.83 21.18
CA THR A 112 -12.64 -11.81 22.12
C THR A 112 -11.24 -11.30 21.73
N LEU A 113 -10.35 -12.18 21.29
CA LEU A 113 -9.04 -11.80 20.76
C LEU A 113 -9.15 -11.00 19.46
N ALA A 114 -10.09 -11.36 18.56
CA ALA A 114 -10.33 -10.61 17.33
C ALA A 114 -10.88 -9.20 17.59
N LEU A 115 -11.77 -9.04 18.57
CA LEU A 115 -12.25 -7.73 19.03
C LEU A 115 -11.11 -6.88 19.59
N THR A 116 -10.24 -7.50 20.39
CA THR A 116 -9.07 -6.84 20.98
C THR A 116 -8.06 -6.43 19.90
N LEU A 117 -7.83 -7.28 18.91
CA LEU A 117 -7.00 -6.97 17.75
C LEU A 117 -7.56 -5.79 16.95
N ALA A 118 -8.89 -5.73 16.74
CA ALA A 118 -9.55 -4.57 16.13
C ALA A 118 -9.34 -3.28 16.93
N LEU A 119 -9.46 -3.36 18.26
CA LEU A 119 -9.22 -2.22 19.14
C LEU A 119 -7.77 -1.74 19.04
N LEU A 120 -6.80 -2.64 19.16
CA LEU A 120 -5.37 -2.32 19.09
C LEU A 120 -4.99 -1.74 17.73
N LEU A 121 -5.49 -2.33 16.63
CA LEU A 121 -5.31 -1.79 15.28
C LEU A 121 -5.89 -0.38 15.18
N GLY A 122 -7.07 -0.14 15.73
CA GLY A 122 -7.70 1.16 15.78
C GLY A 122 -6.84 2.19 16.52
N LEU A 123 -6.31 1.82 17.69
CA LEU A 123 -5.41 2.67 18.48
C LEU A 123 -4.09 2.96 17.76
N VAL A 124 -3.47 1.95 17.12
CA VAL A 124 -2.25 2.12 16.32
C VAL A 124 -2.49 3.15 15.22
N TYR A 125 -3.58 3.03 14.46
CA TYR A 125 -3.93 3.99 13.42
C TYR A 125 -4.19 5.40 13.95
N LEU A 126 -4.91 5.54 15.06
CA LEU A 126 -5.16 6.84 15.69
C LEU A 126 -3.84 7.48 16.13
N ILE A 127 -2.95 6.73 16.80
CA ILE A 127 -1.63 7.21 17.22
C ILE A 127 -0.82 7.66 16.00
N MET A 128 -0.75 6.85 14.94
CA MET A 128 -0.06 7.21 13.70
C MET A 128 -0.65 8.48 13.06
N GLY A 129 -1.97 8.62 13.04
CA GLY A 129 -2.65 9.78 12.48
C GLY A 129 -2.38 11.07 13.27
N ILE A 130 -2.46 10.98 14.61
CA ILE A 130 -2.20 12.11 15.52
C ILE A 130 -0.74 12.56 15.44
N LEU A 131 0.20 11.60 15.42
CA LEU A 131 1.64 11.86 15.26
C LEU A 131 2.04 12.25 13.83
N ARG A 132 1.06 12.33 12.90
CA ARG A 132 1.26 12.70 11.50
C ARG A 132 2.24 11.79 10.75
N LEU A 133 2.22 10.50 11.09
CA LEU A 133 3.07 9.47 10.49
C LEU A 133 2.61 9.03 9.09
N GLY A 134 1.72 9.76 8.43
CA GLY A 134 1.25 9.46 7.08
C GLY A 134 2.36 9.48 6.02
N PHE A 135 3.56 9.98 6.32
CA PHE A 135 4.73 9.85 5.45
C PHE A 135 5.21 8.40 5.29
N ILE A 136 4.85 7.51 6.22
CA ILE A 136 5.21 6.08 6.22
C ILE A 136 4.74 5.38 4.93
N VAL A 137 3.71 5.90 4.24
CA VAL A 137 3.29 5.44 2.91
C VAL A 137 4.45 5.38 1.89
N ASN A 138 5.48 6.21 2.08
CA ASN A 138 6.62 6.26 1.17
C ASN A 138 7.71 5.22 1.50
N LEU A 139 7.57 4.45 2.57
CA LEU A 139 8.60 3.50 3.04
C LEU A 139 8.48 2.10 2.43
N LEU A 140 7.32 1.74 1.90
CA LEU A 140 7.09 0.44 1.26
C LEU A 140 7.12 0.60 -0.25
N SER A 141 8.00 -0.16 -0.88
CA SER A 141 8.17 -0.13 -2.33
C SER A 141 7.03 -0.87 -3.04
N GLN A 142 6.69 -0.42 -4.24
CA GLN A 142 5.69 -1.07 -5.09
C GLN A 142 5.95 -2.57 -5.32
N PRO A 143 7.22 -3.03 -5.51
CA PRO A 143 7.54 -4.46 -5.58
C PRO A 143 7.10 -5.29 -4.37
N VAL A 144 7.34 -4.79 -3.15
CA VAL A 144 6.98 -5.50 -1.91
C VAL A 144 5.47 -5.63 -1.80
N LEU A 145 4.73 -4.54 -2.03
CA LEU A 145 3.27 -4.56 -1.99
C LEU A 145 2.69 -5.52 -3.06
N SER A 146 3.23 -5.49 -4.28
CA SER A 146 2.79 -6.37 -5.36
C SER A 146 3.04 -7.84 -5.04
N ALA A 147 4.22 -8.18 -4.52
CA ALA A 147 4.55 -9.55 -4.12
C ALA A 147 3.61 -10.05 -3.03
N TYR A 148 3.37 -9.22 -2.02
CA TYR A 148 2.47 -9.51 -0.93
C TYR A 148 1.03 -9.78 -1.41
N ILE A 149 0.45 -8.89 -2.21
CA ILE A 149 -0.91 -9.04 -2.74
C ILE A 149 -1.03 -10.32 -3.57
N ASN A 150 -0.03 -10.63 -4.40
CA ASN A 150 0.00 -11.85 -5.20
C ASN A 150 0.05 -13.11 -4.32
N ALA A 151 0.93 -13.14 -3.31
CA ALA A 151 1.07 -14.27 -2.40
C ALA A 151 -0.21 -14.48 -1.58
N ALA A 152 -0.74 -13.41 -0.96
CA ALA A 152 -1.98 -13.44 -0.20
C ALA A 152 -3.15 -13.93 -1.07
N ALA A 153 -3.27 -13.47 -2.32
CA ALA A 153 -4.31 -13.91 -3.23
C ALA A 153 -4.28 -15.42 -3.51
N ILE A 154 -3.08 -15.98 -3.71
CA ILE A 154 -2.90 -17.43 -3.92
C ILE A 154 -3.26 -18.22 -2.65
N ILE A 155 -2.80 -17.77 -1.48
CA ILE A 155 -3.13 -18.39 -0.19
C ILE A 155 -4.64 -18.38 0.06
N ILE A 156 -5.30 -17.25 -0.21
CA ILE A 156 -6.75 -17.13 -0.08
C ILE A 156 -7.43 -18.14 -1.00
N ILE A 157 -7.08 -18.19 -2.30
CA ILE A 157 -7.68 -19.15 -3.22
C ILE A 157 -7.51 -20.58 -2.72
N LEU A 158 -6.29 -20.95 -2.32
CA LEU A 158 -5.99 -22.29 -1.81
C LEU A 158 -6.82 -22.64 -0.56
N SER A 159 -6.98 -21.69 0.37
CA SER A 159 -7.81 -21.85 1.57
C SER A 159 -9.30 -22.09 1.28
N GLN A 160 -9.78 -21.65 0.12
CA GLN A 160 -11.17 -21.78 -0.29
C GLN A 160 -11.43 -23.04 -1.12
N VAL A 161 -10.40 -23.70 -1.66
CA VAL A 161 -10.58 -24.91 -2.46
C VAL A 161 -11.25 -26.02 -1.65
N GLN A 162 -10.91 -26.19 -0.37
CA GLN A 162 -11.56 -27.19 0.50
C GLN A 162 -13.08 -26.99 0.59
N SER A 163 -13.53 -25.74 0.78
CA SER A 163 -14.94 -25.40 0.87
C SER A 163 -15.63 -25.53 -0.48
N LEU A 164 -14.93 -25.33 -1.59
CA LEU A 164 -15.47 -25.56 -2.93
C LEU A 164 -15.66 -27.05 -3.24
N LEU A 165 -14.73 -27.90 -2.79
CA LEU A 165 -14.79 -29.35 -2.91
C LEU A 165 -15.71 -30.02 -1.87
N GLY A 166 -16.10 -29.28 -0.82
CA GLY A 166 -16.90 -29.79 0.29
C GLY A 166 -16.14 -30.75 1.21
N ILE A 167 -14.82 -30.61 1.29
CA ILE A 167 -13.95 -31.42 2.15
C ILE A 167 -13.54 -30.63 3.39
N SER A 168 -13.30 -31.34 4.49
CA SER A 168 -12.82 -30.73 5.74
C SER A 168 -11.35 -31.04 5.94
N VAL A 169 -10.50 -30.03 5.82
CA VAL A 169 -9.06 -30.17 5.99
C VAL A 169 -8.63 -29.42 7.26
N GLU A 170 -7.78 -30.05 8.06
CA GLU A 170 -7.21 -29.40 9.23
C GLU A 170 -6.35 -28.19 8.79
N ARG A 171 -6.57 -27.05 9.45
CA ARG A 171 -5.88 -25.79 9.14
C ARG A 171 -4.39 -25.90 9.47
N THR A 172 -3.59 -25.20 8.68
CA THR A 172 -2.13 -25.11 8.85
C THR A 172 -1.70 -23.69 8.48
N PRO A 173 -0.70 -23.12 9.19
CA PRO A 173 -0.15 -21.80 8.88
C PRO A 173 0.62 -21.80 7.55
N TYR A 174 1.01 -22.98 7.06
CA TYR A 174 1.89 -23.13 5.92
C TYR A 174 1.12 -23.46 4.64
N PRO A 175 1.15 -22.59 3.62
CA PRO A 175 0.40 -22.80 2.38
C PRO A 175 0.76 -24.10 1.64
N TYR A 176 2.03 -24.53 1.70
CA TYR A 176 2.46 -25.77 1.04
C TYR A 176 1.84 -27.02 1.68
N GLU A 177 1.67 -27.04 3.01
CA GLU A 177 0.99 -28.15 3.69
C GLU A 177 -0.49 -28.18 3.38
N LEU A 178 -1.13 -27.00 3.35
CA LEU A 178 -2.53 -26.88 2.96
C LEU A 178 -2.77 -27.46 1.56
N PHE A 179 -1.88 -27.18 0.61
CA PHE A 179 -1.95 -27.75 -0.74
C PHE A 179 -1.91 -29.27 -0.72
N LEU A 180 -0.95 -29.85 0.01
CA LEU A 180 -0.80 -31.30 0.10
C LEU A 180 -2.01 -31.96 0.77
N ARG A 181 -2.54 -31.36 1.83
CA ARG A 181 -3.73 -31.86 2.54
C ARG A 181 -4.99 -31.78 1.68
N VAL A 182 -5.18 -30.68 0.94
CA VAL A 182 -6.30 -30.55 -0.03
C VAL A 182 -6.17 -31.59 -1.14
N ALA A 183 -4.96 -31.81 -1.67
CA ALA A 183 -4.71 -32.83 -2.68
C ALA A 183 -5.01 -34.25 -2.17
N ALA A 184 -4.62 -34.54 -0.92
CA ALA A 184 -4.91 -35.81 -0.28
C ALA A 184 -6.41 -36.02 -0.01
N GLY A 185 -7.17 -34.96 0.23
CA GLY A 185 -8.62 -35.00 0.47
C GLY A 185 -9.50 -35.08 -0.77
N ILE A 186 -8.94 -35.00 -2.00
CA ILE A 186 -9.70 -35.08 -3.25
C ILE A 186 -10.63 -36.31 -3.33
N PRO A 187 -10.22 -37.53 -2.89
CA PRO A 187 -11.10 -38.70 -2.92
C PRO A 187 -12.38 -38.57 -2.07
N GLU A 188 -12.38 -37.68 -1.07
CA GLU A 188 -13.51 -37.44 -0.16
C GLU A 188 -14.41 -36.27 -0.62
N LEU A 189 -14.22 -35.77 -1.86
CA LEU A 189 -14.99 -34.64 -2.36
C LEU A 189 -16.50 -34.90 -2.32
N ASN A 190 -17.25 -33.84 -2.06
CA ASN A 190 -18.70 -33.84 -2.08
C ASN A 190 -19.20 -33.32 -3.45
N PRO A 191 -19.82 -34.17 -4.30
CA PRO A 191 -20.25 -33.76 -5.64
C PRO A 191 -21.31 -32.65 -5.62
N ALA A 192 -22.23 -32.66 -4.65
CA ALA A 192 -23.27 -31.64 -4.53
C ALA A 192 -22.65 -30.29 -4.17
N ALA A 193 -21.70 -30.28 -3.22
CA ALA A 193 -20.94 -29.10 -2.85
C ALA A 193 -20.18 -28.52 -4.04
N LEU A 194 -19.50 -29.37 -4.82
CA LEU A 194 -18.76 -28.99 -6.03
C LEU A 194 -19.67 -28.41 -7.12
N LEU A 195 -20.84 -29.01 -7.36
CA LEU A 195 -21.80 -28.51 -8.35
C LEU A 195 -22.36 -27.15 -7.95
N ILE A 196 -22.72 -26.96 -6.67
CA ILE A 196 -23.21 -25.66 -6.16
C ILE A 196 -22.11 -24.60 -6.24
N GLY A 197 -20.89 -24.93 -5.77
CA GLY A 197 -19.75 -24.01 -5.77
C GLY A 197 -19.30 -23.65 -7.19
N GLY A 198 -19.14 -24.65 -8.05
CA GLY A 198 -18.80 -24.49 -9.46
C GLY A 198 -19.87 -23.72 -10.23
N GLY A 199 -21.15 -24.03 -10.01
CA GLY A 199 -22.28 -23.28 -10.57
C GLY A 199 -22.33 -21.83 -10.10
N SER A 200 -22.06 -21.58 -8.82
CA SER A 200 -21.95 -20.23 -8.25
C SER A 200 -20.81 -19.45 -8.90
N MET A 201 -19.64 -20.07 -9.07
CA MET A 201 -18.49 -19.46 -9.73
C MET A 201 -18.78 -19.15 -11.21
N ALA A 202 -19.38 -20.09 -11.93
CA ALA A 202 -19.80 -19.90 -13.32
C ALA A 202 -20.79 -18.73 -13.45
N LEU A 203 -21.78 -18.65 -12.55
CA LEU A 203 -22.76 -17.56 -12.52
C LEU A 203 -22.07 -16.21 -12.28
N LEU A 204 -21.13 -16.11 -11.34
CA LEU A 204 -20.37 -14.87 -11.09
C LEU A 204 -19.53 -14.44 -12.29
N ILE A 205 -18.93 -15.40 -13.00
CA ILE A 205 -18.17 -15.14 -14.23
C ILE A 205 -19.12 -14.60 -15.32
N VAL A 206 -20.30 -15.20 -15.48
CA VAL A 206 -21.34 -14.74 -16.43
C VAL A 206 -21.76 -13.30 -16.10
N TYR A 207 -22.08 -13.01 -14.84
CA TYR A 207 -22.42 -11.67 -14.36
C TYR A 207 -21.34 -10.66 -14.74
N ARG A 208 -20.08 -11.02 -14.52
CA ARG A 208 -18.96 -10.11 -14.73
C ARG A 208 -18.60 -9.89 -16.20
N ARG A 209 -18.71 -10.92 -17.04
CA ARG A 209 -18.17 -10.90 -18.41
C ARG A 209 -19.21 -10.68 -19.48
N TRP A 210 -20.45 -11.14 -19.29
CA TRP A 210 -21.44 -11.21 -20.38
C TRP A 210 -22.77 -10.53 -20.06
N LEU A 211 -23.17 -10.47 -18.78
CA LEU A 211 -24.48 -9.93 -18.41
C LEU A 211 -24.66 -8.46 -18.82
N GLY A 212 -23.62 -7.64 -18.69
CA GLY A 212 -23.66 -6.23 -19.10
C GLY A 212 -23.97 -6.05 -20.59
N ASP A 213 -23.31 -6.84 -21.46
CA ASP A 213 -23.52 -6.80 -22.91
C ASP A 213 -24.90 -7.36 -23.30
N LEU A 214 -25.36 -8.41 -22.62
CA LEU A 214 -26.69 -8.99 -22.83
C LEU A 214 -27.80 -7.98 -22.49
N LEU A 215 -27.73 -7.38 -21.29
CA LEU A 215 -28.68 -6.34 -20.87
C LEU A 215 -28.61 -5.12 -21.80
N ALA A 216 -27.45 -4.86 -22.39
CA ALA A 216 -27.31 -3.80 -23.38
C ALA A 216 -28.07 -4.08 -24.67
N ARG A 217 -28.00 -5.31 -25.17
CA ARG A 217 -28.75 -5.76 -26.36
C ARG A 217 -30.26 -5.79 -26.11
N LEU A 218 -30.69 -6.08 -24.88
CA LEU A 218 -32.10 -6.09 -24.48
C LEU A 218 -32.69 -4.69 -24.22
N GLY A 219 -31.92 -3.62 -24.40
CA GLY A 219 -32.43 -2.24 -24.30
C GLY A 219 -32.54 -1.68 -22.87
N PHE A 220 -31.99 -2.34 -21.85
CA PHE A 220 -32.01 -1.81 -20.47
C PHE A 220 -31.23 -0.49 -20.36
N GLY A 221 -31.61 0.43 -19.48
CA GLY A 221 -30.86 1.67 -19.24
C GLY A 221 -29.51 1.47 -18.53
N PRO A 222 -28.56 2.43 -18.62
CA PRO A 222 -27.21 2.29 -18.05
C PRO A 222 -27.20 2.08 -16.53
N THR A 223 -28.08 2.77 -15.80
CA THR A 223 -28.23 2.66 -14.34
C THR A 223 -28.64 1.25 -13.93
N LEU A 224 -29.65 0.70 -14.59
CA LEU A 224 -30.18 -0.64 -14.27
C LEU A 224 -29.18 -1.74 -14.67
N ARG A 225 -28.47 -1.58 -15.80
CA ARG A 225 -27.36 -2.47 -16.19
C ARG A 225 -26.29 -2.55 -15.11
N PHE A 226 -25.88 -1.39 -14.59
CA PHE A 226 -24.83 -1.29 -13.58
C PHE A 226 -25.24 -2.04 -12.30
N THR A 227 -26.43 -1.77 -11.76
CA THR A 227 -26.90 -2.42 -10.54
C THR A 227 -27.05 -3.93 -10.70
N LEU A 228 -27.64 -4.39 -11.81
CA LEU A 228 -27.82 -5.82 -12.08
C LEU A 228 -26.49 -6.55 -12.26
N THR A 229 -25.51 -5.92 -12.91
CA THR A 229 -24.18 -6.53 -13.07
C THR A 229 -23.44 -6.68 -11.74
N ARG A 230 -23.73 -5.80 -10.76
CA ARG A 230 -23.11 -5.81 -9.42
C ARG A 230 -23.87 -6.65 -8.39
N SER A 231 -25.10 -7.06 -8.66
CA SER A 231 -25.89 -7.90 -7.74
C SER A 231 -25.49 -9.38 -7.73
N GLY A 232 -24.53 -9.79 -8.57
CA GLY A 232 -24.10 -11.19 -8.73
C GLY A 232 -23.85 -11.96 -7.42
N PRO A 233 -23.05 -11.44 -6.47
CA PRO A 233 -22.84 -12.10 -5.18
C PRO A 233 -24.12 -12.35 -4.39
N LEU A 234 -25.07 -11.39 -4.37
CA LEU A 234 -26.35 -11.58 -3.69
C LEU A 234 -27.24 -12.57 -4.45
N THR A 235 -27.25 -12.54 -5.78
CA THR A 235 -27.97 -13.53 -6.60
C THR A 235 -27.47 -14.95 -6.30
N VAL A 236 -26.15 -15.13 -6.20
CA VAL A 236 -25.55 -16.41 -5.81
C VAL A 236 -26.04 -16.84 -4.43
N VAL A 237 -26.02 -15.95 -3.44
CA VAL A 237 -26.54 -16.26 -2.10
C VAL A 237 -27.99 -16.73 -2.18
N ILE A 238 -28.86 -15.98 -2.85
CA ILE A 238 -30.30 -16.28 -2.92
C ILE A 238 -30.53 -17.62 -3.64
N LEU A 239 -29.98 -17.81 -4.84
CA LEU A 239 -30.21 -19.01 -5.63
C LEU A 239 -29.62 -20.25 -4.98
N SER A 240 -28.39 -20.18 -4.47
CA SER A 240 -27.76 -21.33 -3.81
C SER A 240 -28.50 -21.73 -2.53
N THR A 241 -29.00 -20.75 -1.75
CA THR A 241 -29.82 -21.00 -0.56
C THR A 241 -31.13 -21.69 -0.93
N ILE A 242 -31.83 -21.22 -1.98
CA ILE A 242 -33.07 -21.84 -2.46
C ILE A 242 -32.82 -23.28 -2.92
N ILE A 243 -31.75 -23.52 -3.68
CA ILE A 243 -31.39 -24.85 -4.17
C ILE A 243 -31.11 -25.81 -3.02
N VAL A 244 -30.31 -25.39 -2.02
CA VAL A 244 -29.98 -26.22 -0.85
C VAL A 244 -31.21 -26.50 -0.01
N TYR A 245 -32.05 -25.49 0.24
CA TYR A 245 -33.28 -25.64 1.02
C TYR A 245 -34.29 -26.57 0.33
N ALA A 246 -34.62 -26.30 -0.94
CA ALA A 246 -35.61 -27.06 -1.69
C ALA A 246 -35.19 -28.51 -1.93
N GLY A 247 -33.89 -28.74 -2.17
CA GLY A 247 -33.33 -30.07 -2.34
C GLY A 247 -32.95 -30.78 -1.03
N GLN A 248 -33.12 -30.13 0.14
CA GLN A 248 -32.67 -30.63 1.44
C GLN A 248 -31.22 -31.13 1.41
N LEU A 249 -30.36 -30.46 0.65
CA LEU A 249 -29.01 -30.94 0.33
C LEU A 249 -28.06 -30.91 1.53
N HIS A 250 -28.40 -30.13 2.58
CA HIS A 250 -27.66 -30.14 3.84
C HIS A 250 -27.83 -31.46 4.61
N GLU A 251 -29.01 -32.09 4.52
CA GLU A 251 -29.32 -33.37 5.15
C GLU A 251 -28.99 -34.56 4.23
N THR A 252 -29.41 -34.50 2.98
CA THR A 252 -29.34 -35.64 2.04
C THR A 252 -27.98 -35.82 1.39
N ALA A 253 -27.26 -34.71 1.18
CA ALA A 253 -25.98 -34.69 0.45
C ALA A 253 -24.83 -34.09 1.27
N GLY A 254 -25.04 -33.82 2.58
CA GLY A 254 -24.00 -33.31 3.47
C GLY A 254 -23.40 -31.96 3.08
N VAL A 255 -24.15 -31.11 2.37
CA VAL A 255 -23.69 -29.76 1.99
C VAL A 255 -23.57 -28.89 3.24
N GLN A 256 -22.36 -28.38 3.51
CA GLN A 256 -22.11 -27.50 4.66
C GLN A 256 -22.79 -26.15 4.47
N VAL A 257 -23.66 -25.78 5.42
CA VAL A 257 -24.37 -24.49 5.46
C VAL A 257 -23.85 -23.60 6.59
N ILE A 258 -24.27 -22.34 6.61
CA ILE A 258 -23.91 -21.40 7.68
C ILE A 258 -24.59 -21.75 9.00
N GLY A 259 -25.87 -22.12 8.96
CA GLY A 259 -26.67 -22.38 10.16
C GLY A 259 -27.18 -21.10 10.83
N ALA A 260 -27.48 -21.19 12.13
CA ALA A 260 -28.15 -20.12 12.85
C ALA A 260 -27.28 -18.86 12.99
N ILE A 261 -27.81 -17.72 12.52
CA ILE A 261 -27.21 -16.40 12.71
C ILE A 261 -28.09 -15.63 13.70
N PRO A 262 -27.52 -15.13 14.82
CA PRO A 262 -28.27 -14.31 15.77
C PRO A 262 -28.92 -13.11 15.07
N ALA A 263 -30.22 -12.92 15.27
CA ALA A 263 -30.92 -11.71 14.83
C ALA A 263 -30.70 -10.60 15.85
N GLY A 264 -30.58 -9.37 15.37
CA GLY A 264 -30.42 -8.19 16.23
C GLY A 264 -29.17 -7.37 15.93
N LEU A 265 -29.27 -6.06 16.16
CA LEU A 265 -28.11 -5.19 16.05
C LEU A 265 -27.06 -5.55 17.09
N PRO A 266 -25.76 -5.35 16.79
CA PRO A 266 -24.72 -5.58 17.79
C PRO A 266 -24.97 -4.69 19.00
N ALA A 267 -25.00 -5.29 20.19
CA ALA A 267 -24.95 -4.52 21.42
C ALA A 267 -23.62 -3.75 21.45
N LEU A 268 -23.67 -2.44 21.68
CA LEU A 268 -22.46 -1.65 21.88
C LEU A 268 -21.86 -2.04 23.23
N GLN A 269 -20.66 -2.60 23.20
CA GLN A 269 -19.99 -3.11 24.39
C GLN A 269 -18.58 -2.52 24.47
N VAL A 270 -18.15 -2.21 25.69
CA VAL A 270 -16.77 -1.78 25.98
C VAL A 270 -15.96 -2.98 26.51
N GLY A 271 -16.22 -4.16 25.94
CA GLY A 271 -15.59 -5.43 26.32
C GLY A 271 -16.59 -6.60 26.37
N PRO A 272 -16.09 -7.85 26.42
CA PRO A 272 -14.78 -8.19 26.95
C PRO A 272 -13.66 -7.94 25.94
N PHE A 273 -12.55 -7.36 26.41
CA PHE A 273 -11.27 -7.29 25.71
C PHE A 273 -10.27 -8.15 26.47
N ASP A 274 -9.45 -8.90 25.75
CA ASP A 274 -8.47 -9.82 26.31
C ASP A 274 -7.05 -9.39 25.94
N PHE A 275 -6.34 -8.87 26.95
CA PHE A 275 -4.97 -8.37 26.81
C PHE A 275 -3.91 -9.40 27.26
N SER A 276 -4.29 -10.66 27.47
CA SER A 276 -3.35 -11.73 27.88
C SER A 276 -2.20 -11.94 26.89
N HIS A 277 -2.45 -11.75 25.60
CA HIS A 277 -1.48 -11.90 24.51
C HIS A 277 -1.10 -10.55 23.86
N LEU A 278 -0.97 -9.50 24.67
CA LEU A 278 -0.78 -8.13 24.17
C LEU A 278 0.38 -8.00 23.17
N ASP A 279 1.52 -8.63 23.40
CA ASP A 279 2.69 -8.53 22.52
C ASP A 279 2.40 -9.10 21.12
N SER A 280 1.82 -10.30 21.07
CA SER A 280 1.43 -10.96 19.81
C SER A 280 0.35 -10.18 19.07
N LEU A 281 -0.68 -9.72 19.80
CA LEU A 281 -1.76 -8.94 19.22
C LEU A 281 -1.29 -7.57 18.73
N LEU A 282 -0.39 -6.90 19.46
CA LEU A 282 0.16 -5.61 19.07
C LEU A 282 1.04 -5.76 17.82
N PHE A 283 1.85 -6.82 17.75
CA PHE A 283 2.64 -7.12 16.56
C PHE A 283 1.75 -7.34 15.32
N GLY A 284 0.71 -8.17 15.45
CA GLY A 284 -0.30 -8.38 14.39
C GLY A 284 -1.02 -7.08 14.01
N ALA A 285 -1.43 -6.29 15.01
CA ALA A 285 -2.08 -4.98 14.80
C ALA A 285 -1.18 -4.03 14.02
N VAL A 286 0.11 -3.94 14.33
CA VAL A 286 1.06 -3.11 13.61
C VAL A 286 1.23 -3.61 12.17
N ALA A 287 1.42 -4.91 11.96
CA ALA A 287 1.56 -5.47 10.61
C ALA A 287 0.30 -5.20 9.75
N ILE A 288 -0.89 -5.46 10.30
CA ILE A 288 -2.17 -5.14 9.65
C ILE A 288 -2.28 -3.62 9.42
N ALA A 289 -1.82 -2.79 10.35
CA ALA A 289 -1.85 -1.34 10.21
C ALA A 289 -1.07 -0.89 8.99
N PHE A 290 0.19 -1.31 8.87
CA PHE A 290 1.06 -0.97 7.75
C PHE A 290 0.44 -1.39 6.41
N VAL A 291 0.01 -2.66 6.29
CA VAL A 291 -0.59 -3.18 5.05
C VAL A 291 -1.92 -2.49 4.72
N GLY A 292 -2.82 -2.40 5.69
CA GLY A 292 -4.14 -1.81 5.49
C GLY A 292 -4.07 -0.33 5.13
N PHE A 293 -3.12 0.41 5.71
CA PHE A 293 -2.90 1.81 5.38
C PHE A 293 -2.36 1.97 3.97
N MET A 294 -1.38 1.15 3.58
CA MET A 294 -0.81 1.10 2.24
C MET A 294 -1.85 0.83 1.16
N GLU A 295 -2.68 -0.19 1.36
CA GLU A 295 -3.77 -0.52 0.44
C GLU A 295 -4.78 0.63 0.38
N GLY A 296 -5.18 1.16 1.53
CA GLY A 296 -6.16 2.24 1.61
C GLY A 296 -5.68 3.53 0.95
N ILE A 297 -4.46 3.98 1.22
CA ILE A 297 -3.93 5.23 0.65
C ILE A 297 -3.63 5.10 -0.84
N SER A 298 -3.20 3.91 -1.30
CA SER A 298 -3.02 3.61 -2.73
C SER A 298 -4.37 3.68 -3.47
N THR A 299 -5.41 3.06 -2.90
CA THR A 299 -6.79 3.15 -3.38
C THR A 299 -7.27 4.60 -3.43
N ALA A 300 -7.08 5.32 -2.33
CA ALA A 300 -7.50 6.69 -2.19
C ALA A 300 -6.87 7.59 -3.26
N LYS A 301 -5.55 7.52 -3.44
CA LYS A 301 -4.83 8.29 -4.46
C LYS A 301 -5.26 7.91 -5.89
N SER A 302 -5.40 6.61 -6.16
CA SER A 302 -5.85 6.11 -7.47
C SER A 302 -7.24 6.63 -7.83
N LEU A 303 -8.17 6.63 -6.87
CA LEU A 303 -9.54 7.08 -7.10
C LEU A 303 -9.67 8.61 -7.10
N ALA A 304 -8.87 9.29 -6.28
CA ALA A 304 -8.80 10.76 -6.24
C ALA A 304 -8.31 11.38 -7.54
N SER A 305 -7.46 10.66 -8.30
CA SER A 305 -7.08 11.08 -9.65
C SER A 305 -8.30 11.23 -10.59
N ARG A 306 -9.39 10.51 -10.29
CA ARG A 306 -10.65 10.55 -11.06
C ARG A 306 -11.66 11.55 -10.49
N THR A 307 -11.73 11.72 -9.17
CA THR A 307 -12.69 12.64 -8.52
C THR A 307 -12.16 14.06 -8.30
N ARG A 308 -10.85 14.27 -8.49
CA ARG A 308 -10.11 15.51 -8.12
C ARG A 308 -10.21 15.84 -6.61
N ASP A 309 -10.43 14.82 -5.78
CA ASP A 309 -10.39 14.98 -4.32
C ASP A 309 -8.95 15.16 -3.83
N ARG A 310 -8.78 15.90 -2.72
CA ARG A 310 -7.50 15.99 -2.01
C ARG A 310 -7.47 14.97 -0.89
N ILE A 311 -6.76 13.87 -1.11
CA ILE A 311 -6.56 12.83 -0.09
C ILE A 311 -5.51 13.29 0.91
N GLN A 312 -5.85 13.20 2.20
CA GLN A 312 -4.96 13.53 3.30
C GLN A 312 -4.56 12.26 4.04
N ALA A 313 -3.30 11.85 3.92
CA ALA A 313 -2.79 10.59 4.47
C ALA A 313 -3.03 10.45 5.98
N ASN A 314 -2.79 11.51 6.76
CA ASN A 314 -3.01 11.51 8.21
C ASN A 314 -4.49 11.41 8.59
N GLN A 315 -5.37 12.00 7.78
CA GLN A 315 -6.82 11.91 8.02
C GLN A 315 -7.35 10.51 7.71
N GLU A 316 -6.80 9.83 6.70
CA GLU A 316 -7.12 8.42 6.45
C GLU A 316 -6.70 7.51 7.61
N LEU A 317 -5.55 7.77 8.24
CA LEU A 317 -5.15 7.06 9.47
C LEU A 317 -6.16 7.29 10.60
N ILE A 318 -6.59 8.53 10.84
CA ILE A 318 -7.59 8.84 11.87
C ILE A 318 -8.93 8.15 11.55
N ALA A 319 -9.39 8.22 10.31
CA ALA A 319 -10.65 7.61 9.88
C ALA A 319 -10.63 6.08 10.03
N MET A 320 -9.53 5.43 9.61
CA MET A 320 -9.38 3.97 9.72
C MET A 320 -9.22 3.53 11.18
N GLY A 321 -8.54 4.34 12.00
CA GLY A 321 -8.41 4.11 13.43
C GLY A 321 -9.75 4.17 14.15
N ALA A 322 -10.51 5.25 13.92
CA ALA A 322 -11.86 5.40 14.46
C ALA A 322 -12.80 4.28 13.99
N ALA A 323 -12.71 3.85 12.74
CA ALA A 323 -13.50 2.74 12.21
C ALA A 323 -13.18 1.41 12.89
N ASN A 324 -11.91 1.13 13.19
CA ASN A 324 -11.51 -0.11 13.86
C ASN A 324 -11.87 -0.11 15.35
N VAL A 325 -11.76 1.04 16.04
CA VAL A 325 -12.33 1.18 17.40
C VAL A 325 -13.84 0.96 17.38
N ALA A 326 -14.54 1.54 16.40
CA ALA A 326 -15.96 1.32 16.20
C ALA A 326 -16.29 -0.16 15.94
N SER A 327 -15.42 -0.88 15.22
CA SER A 327 -15.58 -2.32 14.96
C SER A 327 -15.48 -3.11 16.24
N ALA A 328 -14.45 -2.83 17.06
CA ALA A 328 -14.24 -3.49 18.34
C ALA A 328 -15.43 -3.33 19.29
N VAL A 329 -15.97 -2.12 19.42
CA VAL A 329 -17.10 -1.87 20.34
C VAL A 329 -18.45 -2.36 19.80
N SER A 330 -18.56 -2.62 18.50
CA SER A 330 -19.77 -3.15 17.87
C SER A 330 -19.70 -4.65 17.61
N GLY A 331 -18.77 -5.40 18.24
CA GLY A 331 -18.70 -6.85 18.05
C GLY A 331 -18.13 -7.30 16.69
N GLY A 332 -17.39 -6.44 16.00
CA GLY A 332 -16.73 -6.72 14.72
C GLY A 332 -15.24 -7.02 14.84
N PHE A 333 -14.59 -7.33 13.73
CA PHE A 333 -13.14 -7.61 13.67
C PHE A 333 -12.41 -6.54 12.83
N PRO A 334 -11.08 -6.57 12.70
CA PRO A 334 -10.33 -5.59 11.90
C PRO A 334 -10.92 -5.32 10.50
N VAL A 335 -11.02 -4.04 10.16
CA VAL A 335 -11.53 -3.55 8.86
C VAL A 335 -10.51 -2.65 8.16
N THR A 336 -10.52 -2.70 6.82
CA THR A 336 -9.64 -1.90 5.97
C THR A 336 -10.39 -1.31 4.76
N THR A 337 -9.76 -0.34 4.12
CA THR A 337 -10.30 0.28 2.90
C THR A 337 -10.28 -0.74 1.77
N SER A 338 -11.36 -0.81 0.97
CA SER A 338 -11.43 -1.74 -0.16
C SER A 338 -11.32 -1.03 -1.51
N ILE A 339 -10.37 -1.47 -2.34
CA ILE A 339 -10.21 -1.03 -3.73
C ILE A 339 -11.51 -1.28 -4.52
N SER A 340 -11.95 -2.54 -4.53
CA SER A 340 -13.09 -2.99 -5.34
C SER A 340 -14.38 -2.28 -4.96
N ARG A 341 -14.68 -2.19 -3.66
CA ARG A 341 -15.91 -1.52 -3.18
C ARG A 341 -15.86 -0.02 -3.42
N SER A 342 -14.74 0.65 -3.15
CA SER A 342 -14.64 2.10 -3.40
C SER A 342 -14.75 2.44 -4.89
N ALA A 343 -14.18 1.61 -5.77
CA ALA A 343 -14.35 1.77 -7.22
C ALA A 343 -15.81 1.56 -7.66
N VAL A 344 -16.52 0.59 -7.09
CA VAL A 344 -17.96 0.38 -7.33
C VAL A 344 -18.79 1.54 -6.78
N ASN A 345 -18.47 2.04 -5.59
CA ASN A 345 -19.15 3.18 -4.95
C ASN A 345 -19.06 4.43 -5.84
N HIS A 346 -17.85 4.74 -6.30
CA HIS A 346 -17.62 5.81 -7.26
C HIS A 346 -18.35 5.59 -8.60
N ALA A 347 -18.26 4.38 -9.18
CA ALA A 347 -18.91 4.06 -10.45
C ALA A 347 -20.44 4.08 -10.38
N ALA A 348 -21.01 3.81 -9.21
CA ALA A 348 -22.44 3.92 -8.94
C ALA A 348 -22.93 5.38 -8.84
N GLY A 349 -22.01 6.34 -8.78
CA GLY A 349 -22.33 7.77 -8.70
C GLY A 349 -22.31 8.34 -7.29
N ALA A 350 -21.65 7.70 -6.33
CA ALA A 350 -21.44 8.28 -5.00
C ALA A 350 -20.73 9.63 -5.10
N ARG A 351 -21.20 10.60 -4.31
CA ARG A 351 -20.65 11.96 -4.22
C ARG A 351 -20.18 12.29 -2.81
N THR A 352 -20.70 11.61 -1.79
CA THR A 352 -20.32 11.84 -0.40
C THR A 352 -20.27 10.54 0.40
N GLY A 353 -19.74 10.62 1.63
CA GLY A 353 -19.75 9.52 2.58
C GLY A 353 -21.14 9.05 3.02
N LEU A 354 -22.21 9.76 2.61
CA LEU A 354 -23.59 9.32 2.84
C LEU A 354 -23.86 7.94 2.22
N SER A 355 -23.22 7.59 1.10
CA SER A 355 -23.39 6.26 0.51
C SER A 355 -22.98 5.13 1.47
N SER A 356 -21.93 5.33 2.26
CA SER A 356 -21.50 4.38 3.31
C SER A 356 -22.53 4.27 4.43
N VAL A 357 -23.14 5.38 4.83
CA VAL A 357 -24.22 5.39 5.85
C VAL A 357 -25.45 4.62 5.35
N ILE A 358 -25.84 4.82 4.08
CA ILE A 358 -26.94 4.10 3.44
C ILE A 358 -26.62 2.61 3.37
N ALA A 359 -25.40 2.24 2.98
CA ALA A 359 -24.97 0.84 2.92
C ALA A 359 -25.05 0.16 4.30
N ALA A 360 -24.50 0.80 5.33
CA ALA A 360 -24.55 0.30 6.71
C ALA A 360 -25.98 0.19 7.25
N SER A 361 -26.86 1.14 6.90
CA SER A 361 -28.28 1.11 7.29
C SER A 361 -29.00 -0.10 6.69
N MET A 362 -28.73 -0.41 5.41
CA MET A 362 -29.26 -1.60 4.74
C MET A 362 -28.73 -2.91 5.35
N LEU A 363 -27.47 -2.93 5.79
CA LEU A 363 -26.94 -4.06 6.55
C LEU A 363 -27.63 -4.21 7.90
N GLY A 364 -27.89 -3.09 8.61
CA GLY A 364 -28.67 -3.09 9.84
C GLY A 364 -30.07 -3.70 9.65
N VAL A 365 -30.77 -3.32 8.57
CA VAL A 365 -32.06 -3.93 8.19
C VAL A 365 -31.91 -5.42 7.90
N THR A 366 -30.85 -5.83 7.20
CA THR A 366 -30.58 -7.24 6.91
C THR A 366 -30.39 -8.06 8.18
N VAL A 367 -29.63 -7.55 9.14
CA VAL A 367 -29.35 -8.21 10.42
C VAL A 367 -30.59 -8.29 11.32
N LEU A 368 -31.50 -7.31 11.22
CA LEU A 368 -32.73 -7.28 12.01
C LEU A 368 -33.81 -8.24 11.49
N PHE A 369 -33.96 -8.38 10.17
CA PHE A 369 -35.14 -9.05 9.58
C PHE A 369 -34.81 -10.24 8.69
N PHE A 370 -33.61 -10.32 8.11
CA PHE A 370 -33.29 -11.25 7.03
C PHE A 370 -32.25 -12.33 7.41
N THR A 371 -31.69 -12.32 8.62
CA THR A 371 -30.73 -13.35 9.06
C THR A 371 -31.29 -14.78 9.05
N PRO A 372 -32.58 -15.06 9.35
CA PRO A 372 -33.09 -16.43 9.27
C PRO A 372 -33.06 -16.99 7.84
N LEU A 373 -33.17 -16.14 6.82
CA LEU A 373 -33.10 -16.56 5.42
C LEU A 373 -31.69 -17.04 5.01
N LEU A 374 -30.67 -16.72 5.80
CA LEU A 374 -29.28 -17.08 5.52
C LEU A 374 -28.88 -18.43 6.13
N TYR A 375 -29.78 -19.11 6.85
CA TYR A 375 -29.49 -20.39 7.52
C TYR A 375 -28.96 -21.46 6.55
N TYR A 376 -29.66 -21.64 5.42
CA TYR A 376 -29.34 -22.66 4.42
C TYR A 376 -28.31 -22.20 3.39
N LEU A 377 -27.66 -21.05 3.60
CA LEU A 377 -26.63 -20.56 2.69
C LEU A 377 -25.44 -21.52 2.69
N PRO A 378 -25.10 -22.16 1.56
CA PRO A 378 -23.96 -23.08 1.51
C PRO A 378 -22.62 -22.34 1.60
N GLN A 379 -21.68 -22.90 2.36
CA GLN A 379 -20.32 -22.36 2.47
C GLN A 379 -19.58 -22.38 1.13
N THR A 380 -19.91 -23.33 0.24
CA THR A 380 -19.36 -23.44 -1.12
C THR A 380 -19.66 -22.21 -1.97
N ALA A 381 -20.82 -21.57 -1.78
CA ALA A 381 -21.19 -20.35 -2.49
C ALA A 381 -20.37 -19.14 -1.98
N LEU A 382 -20.10 -19.05 -0.68
CA LEU A 382 -19.22 -18.03 -0.12
C LEU A 382 -17.78 -18.21 -0.60
N ALA A 383 -17.29 -19.45 -0.67
CA ALA A 383 -15.97 -19.77 -1.22
C ALA A 383 -15.85 -19.32 -2.68
N ALA A 384 -16.88 -19.57 -3.52
CA ALA A 384 -16.93 -19.08 -4.90
C ALA A 384 -16.89 -17.54 -4.98
N ILE A 385 -17.57 -16.84 -4.08
CA ILE A 385 -17.55 -15.37 -4.00
C ILE A 385 -16.14 -14.86 -3.63
N ILE A 386 -15.45 -15.52 -2.69
CA ILE A 386 -14.07 -15.15 -2.31
C ILE A 386 -13.11 -15.37 -3.48
N ILE A 387 -13.11 -16.57 -4.07
CA ILE A 387 -12.20 -16.95 -5.17
C ILE A 387 -12.36 -15.97 -6.33
N THR A 388 -13.60 -15.74 -6.79
CA THR A 388 -13.85 -14.84 -7.93
C THR A 388 -13.50 -13.37 -7.65
N SER A 389 -13.58 -12.94 -6.40
CA SER A 389 -13.17 -11.60 -5.98
C SER A 389 -11.65 -11.43 -5.97
N VAL A 390 -10.92 -12.45 -5.51
CA VAL A 390 -9.47 -12.38 -5.26
C VAL A 390 -8.62 -12.73 -6.48
N VAL A 391 -9.12 -13.52 -7.44
CA VAL A 391 -8.40 -13.85 -8.69
C VAL A 391 -7.88 -12.61 -9.43
N ASN A 392 -8.56 -11.46 -9.32
CA ASN A 392 -8.15 -10.22 -9.98
C ASN A 392 -7.07 -9.43 -9.25
N LEU A 393 -6.75 -9.83 -8.02
CA LEU A 393 -5.63 -9.26 -7.27
C LEU A 393 -4.30 -9.81 -7.77
N ILE A 394 -4.30 -10.97 -8.44
CA ILE A 394 -3.10 -11.58 -9.02
C ILE A 394 -2.70 -10.80 -10.27
N ASP A 395 -1.53 -10.16 -10.21
CA ASP A 395 -0.96 -9.35 -11.29
C ASP A 395 0.39 -9.92 -11.76
N PHE A 396 0.32 -10.92 -12.62
CA PHE A 396 1.50 -11.49 -13.29
C PHE A 396 2.18 -10.49 -14.24
N LYS A 397 1.46 -9.46 -14.71
CA LYS A 397 2.04 -8.47 -15.62
C LYS A 397 2.99 -7.55 -14.88
N ALA A 398 2.63 -7.13 -13.66
CA ALA A 398 3.51 -6.34 -12.80
C ALA A 398 4.84 -7.06 -12.53
N PHE A 399 4.80 -8.35 -12.19
CA PHE A 399 6.02 -9.15 -12.01
C PHE A 399 6.87 -9.22 -13.29
N ARG A 400 6.25 -9.52 -14.44
CA ARG A 400 6.97 -9.62 -15.72
C ARG A 400 7.59 -8.29 -16.15
N GLN A 401 6.91 -7.18 -15.89
CA GLN A 401 7.44 -5.83 -16.15
C GLN A 401 8.63 -5.53 -15.26
N LEU A 402 8.53 -5.83 -13.95
CA LEU A 402 9.61 -5.61 -12.99
C LEU A 402 10.86 -6.43 -13.33
N TRP A 403 10.67 -7.71 -13.69
CA TRP A 403 11.76 -8.61 -14.11
C TRP A 403 12.49 -8.10 -15.35
N ARG A 404 11.76 -7.52 -16.31
CA ARG A 404 12.34 -6.91 -17.52
C ARG A 404 13.00 -5.56 -17.26
N PHE A 405 12.55 -4.83 -16.24
CA PHE A 405 13.06 -3.51 -15.90
C PHE A 405 14.38 -3.59 -15.13
N SER A 406 14.41 -4.31 -14.02
CA SER A 406 15.61 -4.44 -13.18
C SER A 406 15.55 -5.67 -12.28
N HIS A 407 16.53 -6.57 -12.43
CA HIS A 407 16.68 -7.73 -11.54
C HIS A 407 16.87 -7.30 -10.09
N ALA A 408 17.59 -6.20 -9.85
CA ALA A 408 17.81 -5.69 -8.50
C ALA A 408 16.52 -5.13 -7.88
N GLU A 409 15.56 -4.64 -8.67
CA GLU A 409 14.23 -4.25 -8.15
C GLU A 409 13.24 -5.41 -8.06
N THR A 410 13.54 -6.52 -8.74
CA THR A 410 12.74 -7.75 -8.64
C THR A 410 13.11 -8.57 -7.41
N LEU A 411 14.32 -8.40 -6.85
CA LEU A 411 14.76 -9.12 -5.67
C LEU A 411 13.84 -8.90 -4.45
N PRO A 412 13.43 -7.66 -4.08
CA PRO A 412 12.43 -7.46 -3.03
C PRO A 412 11.11 -8.17 -3.28
N PHE A 413 10.66 -8.25 -4.54
CA PHE A 413 9.44 -8.98 -4.88
C PHE A 413 9.61 -10.48 -4.58
N ILE A 414 10.69 -11.09 -5.05
CA ILE A 414 10.94 -12.53 -4.90
C ILE A 414 11.11 -12.91 -3.43
N VAL A 415 11.88 -12.12 -2.68
CA VAL A 415 12.08 -12.32 -1.24
C VAL A 415 10.75 -12.21 -0.50
N THR A 416 9.98 -11.15 -0.75
CA THR A 416 8.66 -10.97 -0.11
C THR A 416 7.74 -12.15 -0.44
N PHE A 417 7.59 -12.48 -1.72
CA PHE A 417 6.71 -13.55 -2.18
C PHE A 417 7.12 -14.89 -1.57
N GLY A 418 8.39 -15.28 -1.67
CA GLY A 418 8.90 -16.54 -1.11
C GLY A 418 8.77 -16.61 0.41
N SER A 419 9.10 -15.52 1.12
CA SER A 419 9.00 -15.47 2.58
C SER A 419 7.57 -15.58 3.09
N VAL A 420 6.56 -15.08 2.35
CA VAL A 420 5.15 -15.28 2.70
C VAL A 420 4.74 -16.76 2.63
N PHE A 421 5.27 -17.53 1.68
CA PHE A 421 4.99 -18.96 1.55
C PHE A 421 5.74 -19.83 2.57
N ILE A 422 6.92 -19.38 3.02
CA ILE A 422 7.80 -20.15 3.92
C ILE A 422 7.54 -19.85 5.39
N PHE A 423 7.32 -18.58 5.75
CA PHE A 423 7.25 -18.15 7.14
C PHE A 423 5.82 -17.77 7.54
N SER A 424 5.42 -16.54 7.23
CA SER A 424 4.10 -15.99 7.49
C SER A 424 3.91 -14.74 6.64
N ILE A 425 2.69 -14.19 6.66
CA ILE A 425 2.41 -12.94 5.96
C ILE A 425 3.26 -11.79 6.52
N GLU A 426 3.33 -11.63 7.84
CA GLU A 426 4.07 -10.54 8.48
C GLU A 426 5.57 -10.68 8.24
N GLY A 427 6.11 -11.90 8.38
CA GLY A 427 7.51 -12.20 8.13
C GLY A 427 7.92 -11.88 6.70
N GLY A 428 7.05 -12.18 5.73
CA GLY A 428 7.30 -11.86 4.33
C GLY A 428 7.39 -10.38 4.02
N ILE A 429 6.52 -9.56 4.61
CA ILE A 429 6.55 -8.10 4.44
C ILE A 429 7.81 -7.51 5.06
N ILE A 430 8.19 -7.93 6.27
CA ILE A 430 9.39 -7.45 6.95
C ILE A 430 10.64 -7.79 6.12
N ALA A 431 10.75 -9.04 5.66
CA ALA A 431 11.86 -9.45 4.80
C ALA A 431 11.94 -8.60 3.51
N GLY A 432 10.78 -8.34 2.89
CA GLY A 432 10.63 -7.47 1.73
C GLY A 432 11.09 -6.02 1.94
N VAL A 433 10.65 -5.41 3.05
CA VAL A 433 11.05 -4.04 3.42
C VAL A 433 12.54 -3.98 3.71
N LEU A 434 13.07 -4.92 4.49
CA LEU A 434 14.48 -4.96 4.84
C LEU A 434 15.35 -5.10 3.60
N ILE A 435 15.04 -6.04 2.70
CA ILE A 435 15.83 -6.19 1.47
C ILE A 435 15.71 -4.97 0.55
N ALA A 436 14.53 -4.34 0.45
CA ALA A 436 14.37 -3.11 -0.31
C ALA A 436 15.20 -1.96 0.28
N ALA A 437 15.21 -1.81 1.60
CA ALA A 437 16.01 -0.80 2.31
C ALA A 437 17.52 -1.07 2.16
N LEU A 438 17.96 -2.32 2.33
CA LEU A 438 19.37 -2.71 2.16
C LEU A 438 19.86 -2.46 0.73
N LEU A 439 19.05 -2.79 -0.28
CA LEU A 439 19.39 -2.51 -1.67
C LEU A 439 19.42 -1.01 -1.97
N HIS A 440 18.51 -0.23 -1.39
CA HIS A 440 18.54 1.23 -1.52
C HIS A 440 19.83 1.80 -0.91
N LEU A 441 20.17 1.40 0.33
CA LEU A 441 21.41 1.80 0.98
C LEU A 441 22.62 1.40 0.15
N TYR A 442 22.70 0.15 -0.30
CA TYR A 442 23.80 -0.35 -1.13
C TYR A 442 23.98 0.44 -2.44
N ARG A 443 22.89 0.86 -3.09
CA ARG A 443 22.99 1.70 -4.31
C ARG A 443 23.56 3.08 -4.00
N THR A 444 23.16 3.68 -2.88
CA THR A 444 23.62 5.03 -2.51
C THR A 444 25.07 5.06 -1.98
N THR A 445 25.62 3.92 -1.53
CA THR A 445 27.04 3.83 -1.10
C THR A 445 28.04 3.84 -2.25
N ARG A 446 27.59 3.55 -3.49
CA ARG A 446 28.40 3.57 -4.70
C ARG A 446 27.85 4.60 -5.70
N PRO A 447 28.05 5.90 -5.42
CA PRO A 447 27.52 6.95 -6.28
C PRO A 447 28.14 6.86 -7.66
N HIS A 448 27.36 7.19 -8.69
CA HIS A 448 27.90 7.27 -10.04
C HIS A 448 28.79 8.52 -10.13
N ILE A 449 30.09 8.31 -10.32
CA ILE A 449 31.07 9.36 -10.56
C ILE A 449 31.50 9.26 -12.02
N THR A 450 31.38 10.36 -12.75
CA THR A 450 31.71 10.39 -14.17
C THR A 450 32.68 11.52 -14.49
N THR A 451 33.63 11.24 -15.36
CA THR A 451 34.59 12.22 -15.87
C THR A 451 33.99 12.94 -17.07
N LEU A 452 33.99 14.26 -17.02
CA LEU A 452 33.42 15.12 -18.05
C LEU A 452 34.52 15.66 -18.99
N GLY A 453 34.12 15.94 -20.23
CA GLY A 453 34.87 16.79 -21.16
C GLY A 453 33.93 17.73 -21.90
N ARG A 454 34.50 18.79 -22.50
CA ARG A 454 33.74 19.79 -23.26
C ARG A 454 33.35 19.25 -24.63
N ILE A 455 32.09 19.40 -25.02
CA ILE A 455 31.68 19.12 -26.40
C ILE A 455 32.26 20.23 -27.32
N PRO A 456 32.90 19.87 -28.45
CA PRO A 456 33.53 20.84 -29.33
C PRO A 456 32.62 22.00 -29.73
N ASN A 457 33.15 23.22 -29.69
CA ASN A 457 32.44 24.47 -30.01
C ASN A 457 31.19 24.75 -29.15
N THR A 458 31.13 24.21 -27.93
CA THR A 458 30.01 24.48 -27.01
C THR A 458 30.50 24.70 -25.58
N GLU A 459 29.60 25.18 -24.73
CA GLU A 459 29.81 25.30 -23.27
C GLU A 459 29.34 24.06 -22.50
N TYR A 460 28.94 22.99 -23.21
CA TYR A 460 28.37 21.80 -22.59
C TYR A 460 29.43 20.75 -22.23
N TYR A 461 29.37 20.29 -20.98
CA TYR A 461 30.21 19.20 -20.47
C TYR A 461 29.42 17.90 -20.39
N ARG A 462 29.98 16.81 -20.95
CA ARG A 462 29.36 15.48 -20.99
C ARG A 462 30.37 14.38 -20.69
N GLU A 463 29.83 13.23 -20.32
CA GLU A 463 30.63 12.03 -20.02
C GLU A 463 31.45 11.60 -21.25
N ARG A 464 32.77 11.49 -21.05
CA ARG A 464 33.76 11.13 -22.09
C ARG A 464 33.53 9.75 -22.71
N ARG A 465 32.88 8.82 -21.99
CA ARG A 465 32.58 7.47 -22.49
C ARG A 465 31.46 7.42 -23.53
N ARG A 466 30.62 8.44 -23.59
CA ARG A 466 29.40 8.46 -24.43
C ARG A 466 29.43 9.50 -25.54
N HIS A 467 30.31 10.48 -25.46
CA HIS A 467 30.37 11.61 -26.40
C HIS A 467 31.82 11.89 -26.79
N GLU A 468 32.00 12.39 -28.01
CA GLU A 468 33.27 12.99 -28.41
C GLU A 468 33.44 14.32 -27.67
N VAL A 469 34.50 14.42 -26.89
CA VAL A 469 34.79 15.57 -26.03
C VAL A 469 36.25 15.98 -26.17
N GLU A 470 36.51 17.26 -25.99
CA GLU A 470 37.85 17.84 -25.99
C GLU A 470 38.61 17.39 -24.73
N PRO A 471 39.85 16.86 -24.86
CA PRO A 471 40.65 16.46 -23.72
C PRO A 471 41.27 17.68 -23.04
N HIS A 472 41.16 17.74 -21.71
CA HIS A 472 41.91 18.68 -20.88
C HIS A 472 43.01 17.91 -20.13
N PRO A 473 44.27 17.92 -20.60
CA PRO A 473 45.33 17.07 -20.04
C PRO A 473 45.70 17.43 -18.59
N HIS A 474 45.52 18.70 -18.19
CA HIS A 474 45.87 19.19 -16.85
C HIS A 474 44.66 19.36 -15.91
N MET A 475 43.46 19.01 -16.36
CA MET A 475 42.22 19.21 -15.59
C MET A 475 41.43 17.91 -15.49
N LEU A 476 41.04 17.56 -14.28
CA LEU A 476 40.10 16.50 -14.01
C LEU A 476 38.74 17.09 -13.65
N ILE A 477 37.78 16.96 -14.57
CA ILE A 477 36.41 17.43 -14.35
C ILE A 477 35.56 16.23 -13.99
N ILE A 478 35.02 16.19 -12.77
CA ILE A 478 34.16 15.09 -12.31
C ILE A 478 32.78 15.59 -11.92
N ARG A 479 31.75 14.80 -12.23
CA ARG A 479 30.40 15.00 -11.71
C ARG A 479 30.05 13.88 -10.76
N VAL A 480 29.53 14.25 -9.59
CA VAL A 480 29.05 13.31 -8.58
C VAL A 480 27.53 13.29 -8.61
N ASP A 481 26.95 12.17 -9.05
CA ASP A 481 25.50 12.02 -9.22
C ASP A 481 24.77 11.56 -7.95
N GLU A 482 25.16 12.05 -6.77
CA GLU A 482 24.52 11.73 -5.49
C GLU A 482 24.86 12.75 -4.39
N SER A 483 24.07 12.76 -3.32
CA SER A 483 24.43 13.46 -2.06
C SER A 483 25.63 12.79 -1.39
N LEU A 484 26.47 13.58 -0.72
CA LEU A 484 27.67 13.06 -0.05
C LEU A 484 27.42 12.91 1.45
N TYR A 485 27.63 11.71 1.95
CA TYR A 485 27.42 11.41 3.36
C TYR A 485 28.29 10.23 3.84
N PHE A 486 28.25 9.91 5.12
CA PHE A 486 29.15 8.93 5.76
C PHE A 486 29.25 7.58 5.02
N ALA A 487 28.18 7.11 4.37
CA ALA A 487 28.17 5.80 3.74
C ALA A 487 28.85 5.76 2.36
N ASN A 488 29.04 6.92 1.71
CA ASN A 488 29.50 6.96 0.32
C ASN A 488 30.71 7.87 0.07
N VAL A 489 31.05 8.76 0.99
CA VAL A 489 32.17 9.68 0.77
C VAL A 489 33.53 8.96 0.68
N GLN A 490 33.71 7.84 1.37
CA GLN A 490 34.94 7.03 1.24
C GLN A 490 35.13 6.50 -0.19
N TYR A 491 34.03 6.20 -0.89
CA TYR A 491 34.08 5.78 -2.29
C TYR A 491 34.58 6.92 -3.17
N LEU A 492 34.08 8.15 -2.96
CA LEU A 492 34.54 9.34 -3.66
C LEU A 492 36.02 9.61 -3.37
N GLU A 493 36.43 9.53 -2.11
CA GLU A 493 37.82 9.72 -1.70
C GLU A 493 38.77 8.76 -2.42
N ASN A 494 38.48 7.46 -2.35
CA ASN A 494 39.31 6.44 -3.00
C ASN A 494 39.34 6.63 -4.52
N TYR A 495 38.21 7.01 -5.13
CA TYR A 495 38.12 7.31 -6.56
C TYR A 495 39.01 8.50 -6.93
N LEU A 496 38.94 9.60 -6.18
CA LEU A 496 39.72 10.81 -6.44
C LEU A 496 41.22 10.58 -6.26
N ARG A 497 41.61 9.90 -5.19
CA ARG A 497 43.01 9.52 -4.91
C ARG A 497 43.57 8.68 -6.06
N ALA A 498 42.84 7.66 -6.49
CA ALA A 498 43.25 6.82 -7.62
C ALA A 498 43.34 7.63 -8.92
N ALA A 499 42.34 8.47 -9.21
CA ALA A 499 42.30 9.26 -10.43
C ALA A 499 43.47 10.25 -10.55
N ILE A 500 43.88 10.88 -9.44
CA ILE A 500 45.04 11.79 -9.40
C ILE A 500 46.35 11.01 -9.45
N ALA A 501 46.46 9.90 -8.70
CA ALA A 501 47.66 9.06 -8.73
C ALA A 501 47.96 8.49 -10.13
N ASP A 502 46.92 8.09 -10.87
CA ASP A 502 47.03 7.55 -12.23
C ASP A 502 47.35 8.63 -13.28
N ASN A 503 47.19 9.92 -12.95
CA ASN A 503 47.34 11.04 -13.88
C ASN A 503 48.11 12.21 -13.23
N PRO A 504 49.44 12.09 -13.08
CA PRO A 504 50.28 13.07 -12.38
C PRO A 504 50.36 14.45 -13.06
N GLU A 505 49.83 14.57 -14.29
CA GLU A 505 49.78 15.83 -15.05
C GLU A 505 48.61 16.74 -14.65
N ILE A 506 47.65 16.22 -13.86
CA ILE A 506 46.51 16.99 -13.36
C ILE A 506 47.02 18.02 -12.36
N THR A 507 46.61 19.27 -12.56
CA THR A 507 46.88 20.39 -11.63
C THR A 507 45.61 21.05 -11.13
N ALA A 508 44.45 20.72 -11.71
CA ALA A 508 43.14 21.21 -11.29
C ALA A 508 42.09 20.10 -11.25
N LEU A 509 41.39 19.98 -10.12
CA LEU A 509 40.24 19.09 -9.92
C LEU A 509 38.96 19.94 -9.85
N ILE A 510 38.08 19.80 -10.84
CA ILE A 510 36.79 20.49 -10.88
C ILE A 510 35.68 19.52 -10.48
N ILE A 511 35.05 19.76 -9.33
CA ILE A 511 33.93 18.97 -8.83
C ILE A 511 32.62 19.67 -9.20
N VAL A 512 31.90 19.06 -10.13
CA VAL A 512 30.57 19.48 -10.57
C VAL A 512 29.51 18.89 -9.63
N GLY A 513 28.93 19.76 -8.81
CA GLY A 513 28.01 19.40 -7.73
C GLY A 513 26.53 19.59 -8.04
N SER A 514 26.13 19.68 -9.31
CA SER A 514 24.72 19.92 -9.69
C SER A 514 23.73 18.88 -9.17
N ALA A 515 24.19 17.64 -8.93
CA ALA A 515 23.39 16.56 -8.35
C ALA A 515 23.58 16.38 -6.82
N VAL A 516 24.52 17.10 -6.19
CA VAL A 516 24.78 17.02 -4.74
C VAL A 516 23.72 17.80 -3.97
N ASN A 517 22.75 17.10 -3.39
CA ASN A 517 21.64 17.73 -2.65
C ASN A 517 22.00 18.06 -1.20
N SER A 518 22.89 17.28 -0.60
CA SER A 518 23.35 17.47 0.78
C SER A 518 24.77 16.95 0.97
N ILE A 519 25.47 17.56 1.92
CA ILE A 519 26.75 17.12 2.47
C ILE A 519 26.59 17.00 3.98
N ASP A 520 26.95 15.86 4.56
CA ASP A 520 26.96 15.64 6.01
C ASP A 520 28.34 15.97 6.64
N ALA A 521 28.45 15.79 7.97
CA ALA A 521 29.67 16.11 8.69
C ALA A 521 30.86 15.21 8.31
N SER A 522 30.63 13.91 8.11
CA SER A 522 31.67 12.96 7.69
C SER A 522 32.19 13.30 6.30
N ALA A 523 31.28 13.65 5.38
CA ALA A 523 31.64 14.06 4.04
C ALA A 523 32.41 15.38 4.02
N LEU A 524 32.00 16.36 4.83
CA LEU A 524 32.72 17.62 5.00
C LEU A 524 34.16 17.39 5.50
N GLN A 525 34.35 16.51 6.48
CA GLN A 525 35.67 16.21 7.05
C GLN A 525 36.60 15.60 6.00
N ILE A 526 36.11 14.61 5.23
CA ILE A 526 36.92 13.98 4.17
C ILE A 526 37.22 14.97 3.04
N LEU A 527 36.23 15.77 2.60
CA LEU A 527 36.48 16.82 1.60
C LEU A 527 37.52 17.84 2.09
N THR A 528 37.50 18.20 3.37
CA THR A 528 38.50 19.10 3.97
C THR A 528 39.89 18.47 3.95
N SER A 529 40.00 17.18 4.29
CA SER A 529 41.27 16.44 4.22
C SER A 529 41.81 16.38 2.79
N LEU A 530 40.93 16.12 1.81
CA LEU A 530 41.31 16.05 0.39
C LEU A 530 41.81 17.39 -0.15
N ILE A 531 41.25 18.52 0.29
CA ILE A 531 41.75 19.86 -0.08
C ILE A 531 43.21 20.03 0.34
N HIS A 532 43.52 19.74 1.61
CA HIS A 532 44.88 19.93 2.13
C HIS A 532 45.87 19.01 1.42
N GLU A 533 45.50 17.75 1.25
CA GLU A 533 46.37 16.77 0.61
C GLU A 533 46.61 17.06 -0.87
N PHE A 534 45.55 17.35 -1.63
CA PHE A 534 45.71 17.63 -3.06
C PHE A 534 46.43 18.94 -3.31
N HIS A 535 46.27 19.94 -2.43
CA HIS A 535 47.08 21.15 -2.47
C HIS A 535 48.58 20.86 -2.25
N GLU A 536 48.95 19.94 -1.35
CA GLU A 536 50.35 19.49 -1.18
C GLU A 536 50.90 18.80 -2.45
N TYR A 537 50.03 18.15 -3.24
CA TYR A 537 50.38 17.57 -4.54
C TYR A 537 50.34 18.57 -5.70
N GLY A 538 50.06 19.85 -5.44
CA GLY A 538 49.95 20.88 -6.48
C GLY A 538 48.67 20.78 -7.32
N VAL A 539 47.64 20.12 -6.79
CA VAL A 539 46.31 19.98 -7.41
C VAL A 539 45.30 20.86 -6.69
N GLU A 540 44.81 21.88 -7.39
CA GLU A 540 43.83 22.82 -6.84
C GLU A 540 42.39 22.32 -7.06
N ILE A 541 41.54 22.44 -6.02
CA ILE A 541 40.14 21.99 -6.07
C ILE A 541 39.21 23.16 -6.37
N TYR A 542 38.30 22.95 -7.32
CA TYR A 542 37.26 23.89 -7.73
C TYR A 542 35.88 23.27 -7.55
N LEU A 543 34.92 24.06 -7.06
CA LEU A 543 33.53 23.63 -6.90
C LEU A 543 32.65 24.36 -7.90
N THR A 544 31.83 23.62 -8.63
CA THR A 544 30.90 24.21 -9.60
C THR A 544 29.48 23.71 -9.39
N GLU A 545 28.49 24.56 -9.71
CA GLU A 545 27.07 24.20 -9.75
C GLU A 545 26.49 23.66 -8.42
N MET A 546 27.12 24.01 -7.29
CA MET A 546 26.66 23.60 -5.97
C MET A 546 25.30 24.24 -5.62
N LYS A 547 24.37 23.47 -5.06
CA LYS A 547 23.07 23.99 -4.65
C LYS A 547 23.21 25.01 -3.50
N VAL A 548 22.40 26.06 -3.54
CA VAL A 548 22.40 27.15 -2.55
C VAL A 548 22.29 26.63 -1.11
N GLY A 549 21.45 25.61 -0.87
CA GLY A 549 21.31 25.01 0.46
C GLY A 549 22.58 24.34 0.98
N VAL A 550 23.41 23.80 0.09
CA VAL A 550 24.71 23.21 0.42
C VAL A 550 25.76 24.30 0.63
N LEU A 551 25.84 25.28 -0.28
CA LEU A 551 26.77 26.41 -0.16
C LEU A 551 26.61 27.16 1.17
N ARG A 552 25.37 27.45 1.60
CA ARG A 552 25.11 28.09 2.90
C ARG A 552 25.62 27.26 4.09
N LYS A 553 25.62 25.93 4.00
CA LYS A 553 26.16 25.07 5.06
C LYS A 553 27.68 25.13 5.08
N LEU A 554 28.32 25.07 3.91
CA LEU A 554 29.77 25.15 3.75
C LEU A 554 30.33 26.52 4.18
N GLU A 555 29.61 27.60 3.89
CA GLU A 555 30.00 28.96 4.29
C GLU A 555 30.02 29.13 5.81
N ARG A 556 29.02 28.59 6.52
CA ARG A 556 28.92 28.66 8.00
C ARG A 556 30.08 28.01 8.73
N VAL A 557 30.73 27.03 8.10
CA VAL A 557 31.88 26.29 8.66
C VAL A 557 33.19 26.75 8.03
N GLN A 558 33.21 27.89 7.34
CA GLN A 558 34.38 28.48 6.70
C GLN A 558 35.07 27.58 5.66
N PHE A 559 34.40 26.54 5.18
CA PHE A 559 34.95 25.64 4.17
C PHE A 559 35.23 26.37 2.84
N LEU A 560 34.35 27.30 2.45
CA LEU A 560 34.56 28.13 1.25
C LEU A 560 35.76 29.10 1.40
N ALA A 561 36.13 29.46 2.63
CA ALA A 561 37.31 30.27 2.87
C ALA A 561 38.60 29.43 2.78
N GLN A 562 38.54 28.15 3.13
CA GLN A 562 39.67 27.22 3.03
C GLN A 562 40.00 26.87 1.57
N ILE A 563 38.98 26.68 0.74
CA ILE A 563 39.20 26.37 -0.69
C ILE A 563 39.61 27.62 -1.51
N GLY A 564 39.25 28.82 -1.03
CA GLY A 564 39.34 30.07 -1.80
C GLY A 564 37.99 30.41 -2.44
N PRO A 565 37.34 31.54 -2.07
CA PRO A 565 36.06 31.95 -2.66
C PRO A 565 36.10 32.09 -4.19
N GLU A 566 37.27 32.42 -4.74
CA GLU A 566 37.57 32.52 -6.17
C GLU A 566 37.54 31.17 -6.91
N ARG A 567 37.50 30.06 -6.17
CA ARG A 567 37.46 28.68 -6.72
C ARG A 567 36.07 28.07 -6.71
N VAL A 568 35.05 28.87 -6.40
CA VAL A 568 33.65 28.47 -6.37
C VAL A 568 32.91 29.18 -7.50
N PHE A 569 32.40 28.40 -8.46
CA PHE A 569 31.77 28.93 -9.67
C PHE A 569 30.32 28.49 -9.82
N THR A 570 29.53 29.34 -10.48
CA THR A 570 28.15 29.03 -10.84
C THR A 570 28.05 28.08 -12.02
N SER A 571 28.99 28.14 -12.97
CA SER A 571 29.02 27.26 -14.13
C SER A 571 30.35 26.50 -14.23
N THR A 572 30.27 25.28 -14.76
CA THR A 572 31.47 24.48 -15.06
C THR A 572 32.35 25.15 -16.13
N HIS A 573 31.74 25.86 -17.09
CA HIS A 573 32.48 26.54 -18.15
C HIS A 573 33.34 27.71 -17.63
N GLU A 574 32.79 28.54 -16.73
CA GLU A 574 33.54 29.64 -16.11
C GLU A 574 34.76 29.11 -15.33
N ALA A 575 34.60 28.01 -14.58
CA ALA A 575 35.68 27.39 -13.83
C ALA A 575 36.80 26.91 -14.77
N VAL A 576 36.45 26.23 -15.87
CA VAL A 576 37.44 25.76 -16.85
C VAL A 576 38.17 26.93 -17.50
N GLN A 577 37.45 27.98 -17.93
CA GLN A 577 38.08 29.17 -18.49
C GLN A 577 38.99 29.89 -17.48
N HIS A 578 38.65 29.85 -16.19
CA HIS A 578 39.48 30.42 -15.13
C HIS A 578 40.79 29.64 -14.99
N VAL A 579 40.70 28.31 -14.92
CA VAL A 579 41.87 27.42 -14.84
C VAL A 579 42.75 27.58 -16.08
N GLU A 580 42.19 27.55 -17.29
CA GLU A 580 42.94 27.73 -18.54
C GLU A 580 43.69 29.07 -18.58
N ARG A 581 43.07 30.15 -18.10
CA ARG A 581 43.71 31.46 -17.98
C ARG A 581 44.88 31.45 -16.99
N GLN A 582 44.72 30.81 -15.84
CA GLN A 582 45.80 30.72 -14.85
C GLN A 582 46.99 29.90 -15.37
N THR A 583 46.73 28.76 -16.04
CA THR A 583 47.79 27.94 -16.65
C THR A 583 48.54 28.72 -17.73
N PHE A 584 47.82 29.49 -18.55
CA PHE A 584 48.44 30.33 -19.58
C PHE A 584 49.35 31.43 -19.00
N VAL A 585 48.91 32.11 -17.94
CA VAL A 585 49.69 33.14 -17.24
C VAL A 585 50.95 32.54 -16.59
N ASN A 586 50.83 31.40 -15.91
CA ASN A 586 51.99 30.75 -15.26
C ASN A 586 53.04 30.23 -16.26
N ASN A 587 52.62 29.77 -17.44
CA ASN A 587 53.55 29.34 -18.49
C ASN A 587 54.24 30.53 -19.19
N SER A 588 53.54 31.66 -19.36
CA SER A 588 54.12 32.87 -19.97
C SER A 588 55.11 33.57 -19.04
N SER A 589 54.93 33.52 -17.71
CA SER A 589 55.90 34.03 -16.73
C SER A 589 57.13 33.14 -16.50
N ARG A 590 57.11 31.87 -16.93
CA ARG A 590 58.27 30.96 -16.86
C ARG A 590 59.19 31.04 -18.09
N LEU A 591 58.70 31.62 -19.19
CA LEU A 591 59.42 31.79 -20.45
C LEU A 591 60.03 33.20 -20.61
N SER A 592 59.68 34.13 -19.73
CA SER A 592 60.33 35.42 -19.52
C SER A 592 61.35 35.33 -18.40
#